data_AF-A0A0F0HX93-F1
#
_entry.id   AF-A0A0F0HX93-F1
#
_cell.length_a   1.000
_cell.length_b   1.000
_cell.length_c   1.000
_cell.angle_alpha   90.00
_cell.angle_beta   90.00
_cell.angle_gamma   90.00
#
_symmetry.space_group_name_H-M   'P 1'
#
loop_
_entity.id
_entity.type
_entity.pdbx_description
1 polymer ?
#
loop_
_entity_poly.entity_id
_entity_poly.type
_entity_poly.pdbx_seq_one_letter_code
_entity_poly.pdbx_strand_id
1 'polypeptide(L)'
;MESIVAGQRAANVDEFAELALGVDVELFTGPAGPESLADRAARLGAAQDILAVLRREAPELAAYAERLLKSALAVLPAARRVVGAGRGTVGLGVAA
;
A
#
# COMPACT_ATOMS: atom_id res chain seq x y z
N MET A 1 -0.68 11.28 24.96
CA MET A 1 -1.05 9.86 25.11
C MET A 1 0.27 9.11 25.09
N GLU A 2 0.74 8.61 26.22
CA GLU A 2 1.98 7.82 26.28
C GLU A 2 1.58 6.35 26.15
N SER A 3 2.13 5.63 25.18
CA SER A 3 1.77 4.22 24.98
C SER A 3 3.04 3.38 24.85
N ILE A 4 3.14 2.38 25.74
CA ILE A 4 4.31 1.50 25.86
C ILE A 4 3.94 0.15 25.25
N VAL A 5 4.77 -0.33 24.32
CA VAL A 5 4.62 -1.63 23.67
C VAL A 5 5.96 -2.36 23.76
N ALA A 6 5.96 -3.58 24.30
CA ALA A 6 7.17 -4.39 24.50
C ALA A 6 8.34 -3.66 25.23
N GLY A 7 8.04 -2.64 26.04
CA GLY A 7 9.04 -1.82 26.73
C GLY A 7 9.59 -0.63 25.94
N GLN A 8 9.15 -0.43 24.70
CA GLN A 8 9.48 0.74 23.88
C GLN A 8 8.35 1.79 23.97
N ARG A 9 8.73 3.07 24.04
CA ARG A 9 7.81 4.20 24.02
C ARG A 9 7.55 4.61 22.58
N ALA A 10 6.28 4.72 22.22
CA ALA A 10 5.85 5.39 21.01
C ALA A 10 5.57 6.86 21.29
N ALA A 11 6.09 7.76 20.46
CA ALA A 11 5.82 9.20 20.51
C ALA A 11 4.51 9.57 19.81
N ASN A 12 4.01 8.72 18.91
CA ASN A 12 2.77 8.93 18.15
C ASN A 12 2.03 7.60 17.88
N VAL A 13 0.84 7.68 17.29
CA VAL A 13 -0.04 6.52 17.05
C VAL A 13 0.56 5.56 16.02
N ASP A 14 1.30 6.07 15.05
CA ASP A 14 1.93 5.27 14.00
C ASP A 14 3.10 4.47 14.59
N GLU A 15 3.98 5.11 15.37
CA GLU A 15 5.03 4.42 16.13
C GLU A 15 4.45 3.38 17.11
N PHE A 16 3.30 3.65 17.72
CA PHE A 16 2.62 2.68 18.59
C PHE A 16 2.13 1.48 17.77
N ALA A 17 1.58 1.72 16.59
CA ALA A 17 1.13 0.67 15.68
C ALA A 17 2.30 -0.15 15.15
N GLU A 18 3.42 0.47 14.79
CA GLU A 18 4.65 -0.21 14.34
C GLU A 18 5.22 -1.10 15.44
N LEU A 19 5.34 -0.58 16.66
CA LEU A 19 5.84 -1.35 17.80
C LEU A 19 4.87 -2.49 18.18
N ALA A 20 3.56 -2.30 18.01
CA ALA A 20 2.56 -3.34 18.26
C ALA A 20 2.52 -4.41 17.18
N LEU A 21 2.69 -4.03 15.92
CA LEU A 21 2.75 -4.96 14.79
C LEU A 21 4.10 -5.66 14.67
N GLY A 22 5.17 -5.07 15.20
CA GLY A 22 6.55 -5.51 15.01
C GLY A 22 7.06 -5.31 13.57
N VAL A 23 6.31 -4.56 12.75
CA VAL A 23 6.60 -4.27 11.34
C VAL A 23 6.11 -2.85 11.00
N ASP A 24 6.75 -2.20 10.04
CA ASP A 24 6.40 -0.84 9.61
C ASP A 24 4.96 -0.75 9.08
N VAL A 25 4.24 0.31 9.46
CA VAL A 25 2.86 0.54 9.01
C VAL A 25 2.81 0.77 7.49
N GLU A 26 3.86 1.36 6.93
CA GLU A 26 4.05 1.53 5.49
C GLU A 26 4.03 0.22 4.70
N LEU A 27 4.31 -0.92 5.34
CA LEU A 27 4.16 -2.22 4.71
C LEU A 27 2.71 -2.46 4.26
N PHE A 28 1.74 -2.03 5.07
CA PHE A 28 0.32 -2.17 4.76
C PHE A 28 -0.22 -0.99 3.96
N THR A 29 0.23 0.24 4.27
CA THR A 29 -0.30 1.45 3.63
C THR A 29 0.35 1.79 2.29
N GLY A 30 1.55 1.28 2.03
CA GLY A 30 2.42 1.73 0.95
C GLY A 30 3.21 2.98 1.35
N PRO A 31 4.30 3.27 0.62
CA PRO A 31 5.15 4.42 0.90
C PRO A 31 4.42 5.73 0.58
N ALA A 32 4.79 6.82 1.26
CA ALA A 32 4.26 8.16 0.97
C ALA A 32 4.61 8.68 -0.45
N GLY A 33 5.63 8.08 -1.09
CA GLY A 33 6.11 8.42 -2.43
C GLY A 33 5.61 7.48 -3.53
N PRO A 34 6.05 7.71 -4.78
CA PRO A 34 5.71 6.83 -5.89
C PRO A 34 6.26 5.42 -5.65
N GLU A 35 5.38 4.43 -5.78
CA GLU A 35 5.70 3.01 -5.68
C GLU A 35 5.60 2.37 -7.06
N SER A 36 6.60 1.58 -7.46
CA SER A 36 6.51 0.83 -8.73
C SER A 36 5.49 -0.31 -8.60
N LEU A 37 4.93 -0.78 -9.73
CA LEU A 37 4.00 -1.90 -9.70
C LEU A 37 4.64 -3.19 -9.16
N ALA A 38 5.94 -3.38 -9.40
CA ALA A 38 6.69 -4.53 -8.91
C ALA A 38 6.91 -4.45 -7.39
N ASP A 39 7.34 -3.29 -6.89
CA ASP A 39 7.53 -3.07 -5.45
C ASP A 39 6.21 -3.18 -4.69
N ARG A 40 5.14 -2.63 -5.28
CA ARG A 40 3.78 -2.78 -4.75
C ARG A 40 3.35 -4.24 -4.67
N ALA A 41 3.62 -5.05 -5.69
CA ALA A 41 3.28 -6.47 -5.68
C ALA A 41 4.06 -7.22 -4.60
N ALA A 42 5.37 -6.96 -4.48
CA ALA A 42 6.23 -7.56 -3.46
C ALA A 42 5.76 -7.20 -2.05
N ARG A 43 5.47 -5.91 -1.81
CA ARG A 43 4.95 -5.41 -0.54
C ARG A 43 3.61 -6.05 -0.19
N LEU A 44 2.67 -6.12 -1.14
CA LEU A 44 1.37 -6.76 -0.91
C LEU A 44 1.52 -8.26 -0.61
N GLY A 45 2.49 -8.95 -1.22
CA GLY A 45 2.82 -10.33 -0.88
C GLY A 45 3.31 -10.46 0.57
N ALA A 46 4.31 -9.66 0.95
CA ALA A 46 4.82 -9.64 2.33
C ALA A 46 3.73 -9.28 3.36
N ALA A 47 2.87 -8.30 3.05
CA ALA A 47 1.75 -7.91 3.91
C ALA A 47 0.75 -9.07 4.10
N GLN A 48 0.49 -9.87 3.06
CA GLN A 48 -0.36 -11.06 3.16
C GLN A 48 0.25 -12.16 4.02
N ASP A 49 1.56 -12.41 3.87
CA ASP A 49 2.28 -13.40 4.66
C ASP A 49 2.26 -13.05 6.16
N ILE A 50 2.52 -11.78 6.48
CA ILE A 50 2.46 -11.29 7.86
C ILE A 50 1.02 -11.33 8.41
N LEU A 51 0.02 -10.96 7.61
CA LEU A 51 -1.39 -11.10 8.01
C LEU A 51 -1.75 -12.55 8.35
N ALA A 52 -1.22 -13.54 7.63
CA ALA A 52 -1.46 -14.95 7.93
C ALA A 52 -0.91 -15.34 9.31
N VAL A 53 0.28 -14.84 9.67
CA VAL A 53 0.88 -15.03 11.01
C VAL A 53 0.05 -14.30 12.08
N LEU A 54 -0.27 -13.02 11.86
CA LEU A 54 -1.04 -12.22 12.81
C LEU A 54 -2.43 -12.81 13.06
N ARG A 55 -3.11 -13.36 12.05
CA ARG A 55 -4.42 -14.02 12.24
C ARG A 55 -4.35 -15.20 13.20
N ARG A 56 -3.21 -15.89 13.25
CA ARG A 56 -2.97 -17.04 14.13
C ARG A 56 -2.56 -16.61 15.53
N GLU A 57 -1.71 -15.59 15.63
CA GLU A 57 -1.00 -15.26 16.88
C GLU A 57 -1.57 -14.03 17.61
N ALA A 58 -2.13 -13.08 16.86
CA ALA A 58 -2.66 -11.82 17.37
C ALA A 58 -3.85 -11.31 16.51
N PRO A 59 -5.04 -11.91 16.63
CA PRO A 59 -6.18 -11.63 15.75
C PRO A 59 -6.66 -10.18 15.80
N GLU A 60 -6.53 -9.50 16.94
CA GLU A 60 -6.85 -8.06 17.07
C GLU A 60 -5.90 -7.18 16.23
N LEU A 61 -4.60 -7.52 16.21
CA LEU A 61 -3.62 -6.84 15.36
C LEU A 61 -3.84 -7.15 13.89
N ALA A 62 -4.21 -8.39 13.56
CA ALA A 62 -4.60 -8.76 12.20
C ALA A 62 -5.77 -7.91 11.70
N ALA A 63 -6.82 -7.75 12.52
CA ALA A 63 -7.97 -6.91 12.16
C ALA A 63 -7.58 -5.43 11.96
N TYR A 64 -6.61 -4.92 12.71
CA TYR A 64 -6.07 -3.58 12.50
C TYR A 64 -5.27 -3.47 11.19
N ALA A 65 -4.34 -4.38 10.94
CA ALA A 65 -3.55 -4.43 9.70
C ALA A 65 -4.44 -4.59 8.44
N GLU A 66 -5.52 -5.37 8.52
CA GLU A 66 -6.51 -5.50 7.44
C GLU A 66 -7.20 -4.16 7.11
N ARG A 67 -7.52 -3.35 8.14
CA ARG A 67 -8.10 -2.01 7.95
C ARG A 67 -7.12 -1.07 7.25
N LEU A 68 -5.83 -1.13 7.60
CA LEU A 68 -4.78 -0.34 6.94
C LEU A 68 -4.67 -0.72 5.46
N LEU A 69 -4.57 -2.02 5.18
CA LEU A 69 -4.44 -2.53 3.81
C LEU A 69 -5.67 -2.15 2.96
N LYS A 70 -6.88 -2.28 3.51
CA LYS A 70 -8.11 -1.91 2.81
C LYS A 70 -8.17 -0.42 2.50
N SER A 71 -7.77 0.42 3.45
CA SER A 71 -7.75 1.88 3.27
C SER A 71 -6.78 2.29 2.16
N ALA A 72 -5.59 1.69 2.12
CA ALA A 72 -4.60 1.95 1.07
C ALA A 72 -5.09 1.57 -0.34
N LEU A 73 -5.81 0.46 -0.46
CA LEU A 73 -6.40 0.04 -1.73
C LEU A 73 -7.56 0.95 -2.18
N ALA A 74 -8.30 1.54 -1.24
CA ALA A 74 -9.41 2.45 -1.55
C ALA A 74 -8.94 3.81 -2.07
N VAL A 75 -7.71 4.23 -1.73
CA VAL A 75 -7.14 5.53 -2.15
C VAL A 75 -6.57 5.49 -3.57
N LEU A 76 -6.52 4.33 -4.23
CA LEU A 76 -6.05 4.26 -5.61
C LEU A 76 -6.98 5.05 -6.54
N PRO A 77 -6.48 6.08 -7.26
CA PRO A 77 -7.25 6.69 -8.32
C PRO A 77 -7.50 5.59 -9.36
N ALA A 78 -8.79 5.38 -9.69
CA ALA A 78 -9.21 4.47 -10.74
C ALA A 78 -8.33 4.72 -11.96
N ALA A 79 -7.49 3.73 -12.31
CA ALA A 79 -6.52 3.84 -13.37
C ALA A 79 -7.20 4.44 -14.61
N ARG A 80 -6.85 5.68 -14.95
CA ARG A 80 -7.35 6.34 -16.14
C ARG A 80 -6.88 5.48 -17.32
N ARG A 81 -7.76 4.66 -17.87
CA ARG A 81 -7.54 4.00 -19.16
C ARG A 81 -7.22 5.11 -20.14
N VAL A 82 -5.95 5.29 -20.46
CA VAL A 82 -5.56 5.95 -21.70
C VAL A 82 -5.95 4.96 -22.78
N VAL A 83 -7.22 5.04 -23.20
CA VAL A 83 -7.67 4.44 -24.46
C VAL A 83 -6.79 5.09 -25.52
N GLY A 84 -5.91 4.30 -26.13
CA GLY A 84 -5.10 4.72 -27.26
C GLY A 84 -6.03 5.25 -28.34
N ALA A 85 -6.04 6.58 -28.52
CA ALA A 85 -6.68 7.22 -29.64
C ALA A 85 -5.80 6.98 -30.87
N GLY A 86 -5.91 5.79 -31.45
CA GLY A 86 -5.53 5.57 -32.83
C GLY A 86 -6.40 6.46 -33.71
N ARG A 87 -5.88 7.63 -34.08
CA ARG A 87 -6.40 8.42 -35.20
C ARG A 87 -5.44 8.27 -36.36
N GLY A 88 -5.75 7.32 -37.24
CA GLY A 88 -5.29 7.38 -38.61
C GLY A 88 -5.97 8.57 -39.30
N THR A 89 -5.18 9.42 -39.92
CA THR A 89 -5.63 10.31 -40.99
C THR A 89 -4.62 10.26 -42.12
N VAL A 90 -5.10 9.73 -43.23
CA VAL A 90 -4.54 9.75 -44.58
C VAL A 90 -4.53 11.20 -45.11
N GLY A 91 -3.53 11.53 -45.94
CA GLY A 91 -3.49 12.75 -46.78
C GLY A 91 -2.04 13.22 -46.98
N LEU A 92 -1.28 12.66 -47.91
CA LEU A 92 -1.17 13.08 -49.33
C LEU A 92 -0.77 14.55 -49.48
N GLY A 93 0.50 14.78 -49.84
CA GLY A 93 1.06 16.09 -50.17
C GLY A 93 2.38 15.94 -50.91
N VAL A 94 2.27 15.64 -52.21
CA VAL A 94 3.37 15.71 -53.18
C VAL A 94 3.51 17.18 -53.60
N ALA A 95 4.72 17.73 -53.55
CA ALA A 95 5.07 18.92 -54.32
C ALA A 95 6.41 18.65 -55.00
N ALA A 96 6.35 18.67 -56.33
CA ALA A 96 7.48 18.70 -57.25
C ALA A 96 8.01 20.14 -57.39
#